data_AF-A0A7V9G304-F1
#
_entry.id   AF-A0A7V9G304-F1
#
_cell.length_a   1.000
_cell.length_b   1.000
_cell.length_c   1.000
_cell.angle_alpha   90.00
_cell.angle_beta   90.00
_cell.angle_gamma   90.00
#
_symmetry.space_group_name_H-M   'P 1'
#
loop_
_entity.id
_entity.type
_entity.pdbx_description
1 polymer ?
#
loop_
_entity_poly.entity_id
_entity_poly.type
_entity_poly.pdbx_seq_one_letter_code
_entity_poly.pdbx_strand_id
1 'polypeptide(L)'
;MTDRSGWTHSDIGPTTGRSSFAQGVCYLSAGSPGDLLGDRDALSFVHRPCAGDCRIQLRVPGIVNAAPVTALAGIMIRESLAEDAAHVACLVVIKGSSPKLRFRIRSRTGGDNVNLQAISGIVLPRWIRLERSADSFAASHSADGIEFTPFSTGAITLKLPADALIGMVLSQENAASGNVVQAALDGIAIEP
;
A
#
# COMPACT_ATOMS: atom_id res chain seq x y z
N MET A 1 20.35 -15.33 5.35
CA MET A 1 19.68 -14.01 5.25
C MET A 1 18.95 -13.99 3.92
N THR A 2 17.77 -13.36 3.84
CA THR A 2 16.74 -13.44 2.79
C THR A 2 15.81 -14.65 2.91
N ASP A 3 14.66 -14.49 3.56
CA ASP A 3 13.48 -15.25 3.14
C ASP A 3 12.47 -14.28 2.54
N ARG A 4 12.57 -14.15 1.22
CA ARG A 4 11.65 -13.43 0.33
C ARG A 4 10.63 -14.42 -0.25
N SER A 5 10.49 -15.65 0.26
CA SER A 5 9.73 -16.70 -0.40
C SER A 5 8.35 -16.23 -0.84
N GLY A 6 8.12 -16.28 -2.16
CA GLY A 6 6.88 -15.86 -2.80
C GLY A 6 6.72 -14.37 -3.12
N TRP A 7 7.60 -13.47 -2.66
CA TRP A 7 7.49 -12.03 -2.93
C TRP A 7 8.39 -11.56 -4.08
N THR A 8 7.86 -10.70 -4.94
CA THR A 8 8.56 -10.07 -6.07
C THR A 8 8.50 -8.55 -5.95
N HIS A 9 9.61 -7.87 -6.19
CA HIS A 9 9.69 -6.41 -6.24
C HIS A 9 9.56 -5.94 -7.69
N SER A 10 8.79 -4.90 -7.90
CA SER A 10 8.63 -4.21 -9.15
C SER A 10 8.48 -2.72 -8.87
N ASP A 11 9.15 -1.90 -9.68
CA ASP A 11 8.84 -0.49 -9.77
C ASP A 11 7.72 -0.31 -10.79
N ILE A 12 6.61 0.28 -10.36
CA ILE A 12 5.51 0.66 -11.23
C ILE A 12 5.75 2.10 -11.63
N GLY A 13 5.80 2.35 -12.94
CA GLY A 13 6.02 3.68 -13.50
C GLY A 13 7.36 4.32 -13.15
N PRO A 14 7.49 5.64 -13.32
CA PRO A 14 8.74 6.34 -13.09
C PRO A 14 9.00 6.50 -11.58
N THR A 15 9.50 5.43 -10.96
CA THR A 15 10.14 5.47 -9.64
C THR A 15 11.44 4.69 -9.70
N THR A 16 12.27 4.82 -8.68
CA THR A 16 13.42 3.93 -8.48
C THR A 16 13.32 3.39 -7.07
N GLY A 17 12.84 2.16 -6.96
CA GLY A 17 12.66 1.47 -5.71
C GLY A 17 13.72 0.40 -5.49
N ARG A 18 13.87 0.04 -4.23
CA ARG A 18 14.64 -1.15 -3.81
C ARG A 18 13.89 -1.83 -2.69
N SER A 19 14.00 -3.15 -2.65
CA SER A 19 13.44 -3.97 -1.58
C SER A 19 14.48 -4.91 -0.99
N SER A 20 14.42 -5.17 0.32
CA SER A 20 15.08 -6.32 0.95
C SER A 20 14.20 -6.92 2.04
N PHE A 21 14.43 -8.20 2.34
CA PHE A 21 13.73 -8.92 3.40
C PHE A 21 14.73 -9.49 4.42
N ALA A 22 14.50 -9.18 5.68
CA ALA A 22 15.26 -9.76 6.79
C ALA A 22 14.36 -9.88 8.03
N GLN A 23 14.40 -11.05 8.68
CA GLN A 23 13.74 -11.28 9.98
C GLN A 23 12.24 -10.92 9.99
N GLY A 24 11.51 -11.22 8.91
CA GLY A 24 10.07 -10.91 8.79
C GLY A 24 9.75 -9.43 8.51
N VAL A 25 10.76 -8.61 8.25
CA VAL A 25 10.64 -7.20 7.88
C VAL A 25 10.92 -7.04 6.40
N CYS A 26 10.05 -6.30 5.71
CA CYS A 26 10.21 -5.85 4.35
C CYS A 26 10.67 -4.40 4.32
N TYR A 27 11.92 -4.17 3.91
CA TYR A 27 12.48 -2.84 3.75
C TYR A 27 12.23 -2.38 2.32
N LEU A 28 11.44 -1.32 2.13
CA LEU A 28 11.19 -0.69 0.85
C LEU A 28 11.81 0.70 0.81
N SER A 29 12.27 1.08 -0.38
CA SER A 29 12.54 2.46 -0.76
C SER A 29 11.80 2.79 -2.05
N ALA A 30 11.45 4.06 -2.23
CA ALA A 30 10.87 4.60 -3.45
C ALA A 30 11.46 5.99 -3.73
N GLY A 31 12.02 6.18 -4.92
CA GLY A 31 12.54 7.46 -5.40
C GLY A 31 11.49 8.32 -6.12
N SER A 32 11.80 9.61 -6.29
CA SER A 32 11.01 10.57 -7.08
C SER A 32 10.88 10.14 -8.56
N PRO A 33 9.87 10.61 -9.31
CA PRO A 33 8.80 11.53 -8.87
C PRO A 33 7.83 10.89 -7.86
N GLY A 34 7.51 9.60 -8.00
CA GLY A 34 6.47 8.97 -7.21
C GLY A 34 5.08 9.57 -7.46
N ASP A 35 4.04 8.74 -7.53
CA ASP A 35 2.66 9.20 -7.61
C ASP A 35 1.68 8.06 -7.27
N LEU A 36 0.62 8.40 -6.54
CA LEU A 36 -0.55 7.55 -6.31
C LEU A 36 -1.83 8.42 -6.22
N LEU A 37 -1.85 9.59 -6.87
CA LEU A 37 -3.00 10.52 -6.90
C LEU A 37 -3.66 10.59 -8.27
N GLY A 38 -2.89 10.45 -9.35
CA GLY A 38 -3.37 10.60 -10.71
C GLY A 38 -3.95 9.31 -11.32
N ASP A 39 -4.03 9.33 -12.65
CA ASP A 39 -4.41 8.21 -13.50
C ASP A 39 -3.26 7.23 -13.78
N ARG A 40 -2.02 7.63 -13.49
CA ARG A 40 -0.81 6.80 -13.57
C ARG A 40 -0.06 6.78 -12.25
N ASP A 41 0.47 5.63 -11.89
CA ASP A 41 1.21 5.43 -10.66
C ASP A 41 2.72 5.42 -10.87
N ALA A 42 3.43 5.96 -9.89
CA ALA A 42 4.87 5.79 -9.72
C ALA A 42 5.15 5.29 -8.29
N LEU A 43 5.45 4.00 -8.12
CA LEU A 43 5.55 3.38 -6.79
C LEU A 43 6.43 2.13 -6.76
N SER A 44 7.00 1.84 -5.59
CA SER A 44 7.72 0.60 -5.31
C SER A 44 6.73 -0.42 -4.77
N PHE A 45 6.63 -1.58 -5.42
CA PHE A 45 5.65 -2.61 -5.11
C PHE A 45 6.33 -3.95 -4.85
N VAL A 46 6.10 -4.53 -3.68
CA VAL A 46 6.54 -5.87 -3.33
C VAL A 46 5.33 -6.76 -3.21
N HIS A 47 5.17 -7.69 -4.15
CA HIS A 47 3.90 -8.34 -4.46
C HIS A 47 4.03 -9.84 -4.75
N ARG A 48 2.87 -10.50 -4.73
CA ARG A 48 2.66 -11.87 -5.20
C ARG A 48 1.25 -11.98 -5.79
N PRO A 49 0.97 -13.01 -6.60
CA PRO A 49 -0.42 -13.31 -6.98
C PRO A 49 -1.29 -13.58 -5.73
N CYS A 50 -2.46 -12.95 -5.64
CA CYS A 50 -3.57 -13.35 -4.76
C CYS A 50 -4.62 -14.06 -5.63
N ALA A 51 -4.80 -15.35 -5.38
CA ALA A 51 -5.81 -16.16 -6.05
C ALA A 51 -7.12 -16.12 -5.24
N GLY A 52 -8.11 -15.37 -5.73
CA GLY A 52 -9.45 -15.33 -5.12
C GLY A 52 -9.53 -14.54 -3.82
N ASP A 53 -10.20 -15.12 -2.82
CA ASP A 53 -10.37 -14.54 -1.49
C ASP A 53 -9.00 -14.49 -0.79
N CYS A 54 -8.72 -13.36 -0.13
CA CYS A 54 -7.48 -13.21 0.62
C CYS A 54 -7.60 -12.10 1.66
N ARG A 55 -6.85 -12.27 2.75
CA ARG A 55 -6.65 -11.26 3.78
C ARG A 55 -5.16 -11.02 3.95
N ILE A 56 -4.74 -9.77 3.85
CA ILE A 56 -3.39 -9.37 4.20
C ILE A 56 -3.42 -8.32 5.31
N GLN A 57 -2.47 -8.43 6.24
CA GLN A 57 -2.21 -7.41 7.24
C GLN A 57 -0.71 -7.12 7.33
N LEU A 58 -0.39 -5.93 7.79
CA LEU A 58 0.96 -5.52 8.18
C LEU A 58 0.91 -4.37 9.17
N ARG A 59 2.04 -4.11 9.81
CA ARG A 59 2.28 -2.92 10.62
C ARG A 59 3.17 -1.95 9.86
N VAL A 60 2.82 -0.67 9.91
CA VAL A 60 3.62 0.45 9.43
C VAL A 60 4.20 1.17 10.65
N PRO A 61 5.49 0.98 10.98
CA PRO A 61 6.15 1.73 12.04
C PRO A 61 6.29 3.23 11.74
N GLY A 62 6.50 3.55 10.47
CA GLY A 62 6.64 4.91 9.97
C GLY A 62 7.28 4.93 8.58
N ILE A 63 7.45 6.14 8.05
CA ILE A 63 8.11 6.39 6.77
C ILE A 63 9.19 7.43 6.99
N VAL A 64 10.42 7.11 6.57
CA VAL A 64 11.60 7.97 6.69
C VAL A 64 11.69 8.88 5.47
N ASN A 65 12.20 10.11 5.68
CA ASN A 65 12.32 11.18 4.67
C ASN A 65 10.97 11.61 4.06
N ALA A 66 9.91 11.56 4.85
CA ALA A 66 8.56 11.92 4.42
C ALA A 66 8.31 13.43 4.28
N ALA A 67 9.28 14.31 4.60
CA ALA A 67 9.17 15.75 4.43
C ALA A 67 10.20 16.25 3.40
N PRO A 68 9.83 17.18 2.49
CA PRO A 68 8.58 17.95 2.42
C PRO A 68 7.44 17.27 1.64
N VAL A 69 7.62 16.01 1.24
CA VAL A 69 6.69 15.27 0.38
C VAL A 69 5.42 14.80 1.12
N THR A 70 4.53 14.12 0.42
CA THR A 70 3.51 13.28 1.06
C THR A 70 3.89 11.82 0.83
N ALA A 71 4.41 11.14 1.85
CA ALA A 71 4.85 9.75 1.72
C ALA A 71 3.72 8.78 2.07
N LEU A 72 3.66 7.64 1.38
CA LEU A 72 2.59 6.66 1.52
C LEU A 72 3.19 5.26 1.62
N ALA A 73 2.78 4.49 2.61
CA ALA A 73 3.14 3.08 2.73
C ALA A 73 1.92 2.26 3.14
N GLY A 74 1.80 1.05 2.63
CA GLY A 74 0.73 0.16 3.08
C GLY A 74 0.52 -1.05 2.20
N ILE A 75 -0.74 -1.43 2.07
CA ILE A 75 -1.20 -2.62 1.35
C ILE A 75 -1.92 -2.20 0.07
N MET A 76 -1.68 -2.93 -1.02
CA MET A 76 -2.41 -2.79 -2.27
C MET A 76 -2.78 -4.15 -2.86
N ILE A 77 -4.00 -4.28 -3.40
CA ILE A 77 -4.40 -5.32 -4.35
C ILE A 77 -4.63 -4.64 -5.70
N ARG A 78 -3.93 -5.06 -6.74
CA ARG A 78 -3.85 -4.40 -8.05
C ARG A 78 -4.06 -5.39 -9.20
N GLU A 79 -4.78 -4.96 -10.22
CA GLU A 79 -5.10 -5.75 -11.43
C GLU A 79 -3.85 -6.26 -12.16
N SER A 80 -2.82 -5.42 -12.35
CA SER A 80 -1.60 -5.77 -13.10
C SER A 80 -0.42 -4.85 -12.73
N LEU A 81 0.73 -5.04 -13.38
CA LEU A 81 1.89 -4.14 -13.22
C LEU A 81 1.83 -2.88 -14.13
N ALA A 82 0.76 -2.69 -14.91
CA ALA A 82 0.59 -1.46 -15.68
C ALA A 82 0.42 -0.25 -14.75
N GLU A 83 0.88 0.94 -15.14
CA GLU A 83 0.89 2.16 -14.31
C GLU A 83 -0.52 2.68 -13.98
N ASP A 84 -1.49 2.39 -14.82
CA ASP A 84 -2.87 2.87 -14.75
C ASP A 84 -3.86 1.78 -14.29
N ALA A 85 -3.36 0.63 -13.84
CA ALA A 85 -4.18 -0.53 -13.48
C ALA A 85 -5.15 -0.24 -12.32
N ALA A 86 -6.33 -0.86 -12.36
CA ALA A 86 -7.29 -0.82 -11.26
C ALA A 86 -6.67 -1.39 -9.98
N HIS A 87 -7.03 -0.82 -8.83
CA HIS A 87 -6.51 -1.28 -7.54
C HIS A 87 -7.39 -0.86 -6.36
N VAL A 88 -7.14 -1.51 -5.24
CA VAL A 88 -7.67 -1.18 -3.91
C VAL A 88 -6.49 -1.12 -2.95
N ALA A 89 -6.38 -0.05 -2.15
CA ALA A 89 -5.25 0.17 -1.26
C ALA A 89 -5.67 0.70 0.12
N CYS A 90 -5.04 0.18 1.17
CA CYS A 90 -5.12 0.71 2.53
C CYS A 90 -3.74 1.25 2.91
N LEU A 91 -3.66 2.54 3.21
CA LEU A 91 -2.39 3.27 3.26
C LEU A 91 -2.26 4.07 4.56
N VAL A 92 -1.07 4.03 5.16
CA VAL A 92 -0.58 5.09 6.04
C VAL A 92 0.02 6.19 5.17
N VAL A 93 -0.39 7.43 5.41
CA VAL A 93 0.08 8.62 4.70
C VAL A 93 0.67 9.61 5.69
N ILE A 94 1.89 10.06 5.43
CA ILE A 94 2.60 11.03 6.27
C ILE A 94 2.86 12.29 5.44
N LYS A 95 2.32 13.42 5.91
CA LYS A 95 2.64 14.76 5.40
C LYS A 95 3.01 15.63 6.59
N GLY A 96 4.27 16.04 6.70
CA GLY A 96 4.80 16.66 7.91
C GLY A 96 4.65 15.74 9.12
N SER A 97 4.22 16.28 10.27
CA SER A 97 4.07 15.52 11.52
C SER A 97 2.68 14.88 11.72
N SER A 98 1.86 14.82 10.67
CA SER A 98 0.45 14.38 10.78
C SER A 98 0.21 13.09 9.98
N PRO A 99 0.42 11.91 10.59
CA PRO A 99 0.07 10.65 9.96
C PRO A 99 -1.45 10.49 9.84
N LYS A 100 -1.88 9.86 8.75
CA LYS A 100 -3.28 9.59 8.40
C LYS A 100 -3.40 8.18 7.85
N LEU A 101 -4.61 7.64 7.88
CA LEU A 101 -4.98 6.49 7.07
C LEU A 101 -5.77 6.93 5.84
N ARG A 102 -5.61 6.21 4.73
CA ARG A 102 -6.38 6.36 3.50
C ARG A 102 -6.87 5.01 3.01
N PHE A 103 -8.15 4.93 2.67
CA PHE A 103 -8.70 3.84 1.87
C PHE A 103 -8.92 4.38 0.45
N ARG A 104 -8.10 3.90 -0.49
CA ARG A 104 -7.98 4.46 -1.84
C ARG A 104 -8.26 3.37 -2.88
N ILE A 105 -8.87 3.78 -3.99
CA ILE A 105 -9.14 2.89 -5.13
C ILE A 105 -8.79 3.57 -6.45
N ARG A 106 -8.49 2.76 -7.45
CA ARG A 106 -8.73 3.08 -8.87
C ARG A 106 -9.73 2.05 -9.39
N SER A 107 -10.92 2.50 -9.80
CA SER A 107 -12.06 1.61 -10.08
C SER A 107 -11.97 0.82 -11.39
N ARG A 108 -11.14 1.27 -12.33
CA ARG A 108 -10.87 0.63 -13.62
C ARG A 108 -9.50 1.05 -14.13
N THR A 109 -8.90 0.25 -15.01
CA THR A 109 -7.71 0.66 -15.75
C THR A 109 -7.93 1.99 -16.47
N GLY A 110 -6.96 2.90 -16.35
CA GLY A 110 -7.03 4.26 -16.92
C GLY A 110 -7.97 5.22 -16.18
N GLY A 111 -8.50 4.84 -15.03
CA GLY A 111 -9.30 5.72 -14.16
C GLY A 111 -8.45 6.53 -13.17
N ASP A 112 -9.09 7.49 -12.51
CA ASP A 112 -8.43 8.27 -11.45
C ASP A 112 -8.33 7.49 -10.14
N ASN A 113 -7.34 7.84 -9.33
CA ASN A 113 -7.28 7.46 -7.93
C ASN A 113 -8.33 8.26 -7.12
N VAL A 114 -9.13 7.55 -6.33
CA VAL A 114 -10.15 8.13 -5.44
C VAL A 114 -9.88 7.71 -4.01
N ASN A 115 -9.79 8.68 -3.11
CA ASN A 115 -9.73 8.42 -1.68
C ASN A 115 -11.15 8.30 -1.11
N LEU A 116 -11.60 7.08 -0.86
CA LEU A 116 -12.95 6.79 -0.32
C LEU A 116 -13.12 7.31 1.10
N GLN A 117 -12.06 7.18 1.92
CA GLN A 117 -12.05 7.68 3.29
C GLN A 117 -10.65 8.04 3.75
N ALA A 118 -10.56 9.05 4.61
CA ALA A 118 -9.35 9.37 5.36
C ALA A 118 -9.64 9.41 6.87
N ILE A 119 -8.70 8.91 7.67
CA ILE A 119 -8.74 9.00 9.14
C ILE A 119 -7.51 9.79 9.56
N SER A 120 -7.71 10.92 10.24
CA SER A 120 -6.62 11.79 10.71
C SER A 120 -6.35 11.58 12.20
N GLY A 121 -5.18 12.01 12.68
CA GLY A 121 -4.85 11.96 14.10
C GLY A 121 -4.51 10.55 14.60
N ILE A 122 -4.12 9.65 13.71
CA ILE A 122 -3.61 8.33 14.11
C ILE A 122 -2.23 8.47 14.77
N VAL A 123 -1.85 7.47 15.56
CA VAL A 123 -0.48 7.35 16.11
C VAL A 123 0.20 6.16 15.44
N LEU A 124 1.48 6.32 15.12
CA LEU A 124 2.35 5.25 14.60
C LEU A 124 3.11 4.58 15.76
N PRO A 125 3.42 3.27 15.69
CA PRO A 125 3.12 2.33 14.60
C PRO A 125 1.61 2.11 14.41
N ARG A 126 1.21 1.74 13.19
CA ARG A 126 -0.20 1.45 12.86
C ARG A 126 -0.32 0.17 12.08
N TRP A 127 -1.18 -0.73 12.54
CA TRP A 127 -1.57 -1.91 11.79
C TRP A 127 -2.68 -1.56 10.81
N ILE A 128 -2.59 -2.15 9.63
CA ILE A 128 -3.61 -2.06 8.59
C ILE A 128 -3.88 -3.44 8.02
N ARG A 129 -5.10 -3.65 7.55
CA ARG A 129 -5.56 -4.88 6.94
C ARG A 129 -6.43 -4.57 5.74
N LEU A 130 -6.31 -5.39 4.70
CA LEU A 130 -7.14 -5.37 3.51
C LEU A 130 -7.63 -6.80 3.24
N GLU A 131 -8.93 -6.93 3.07
CA GLU A 131 -9.63 -8.19 2.84
C GLU A 131 -10.32 -8.13 1.47
N ARG A 132 -10.19 -9.21 0.69
CA ARG A 132 -10.91 -9.46 -0.55
C ARG A 132 -11.76 -10.71 -0.37
N SER A 133 -13.04 -10.62 -0.71
CA SER A 133 -13.92 -11.78 -0.89
C SER A 133 -14.71 -11.62 -2.19
N ALA A 134 -14.41 -12.47 -3.17
CA ALA A 134 -14.79 -12.30 -4.57
C ALA A 134 -14.44 -10.90 -5.10
N ASP A 135 -15.45 -10.07 -5.37
CA ASP A 135 -15.33 -8.68 -5.84
C ASP A 135 -15.51 -7.66 -4.70
N SER A 136 -15.66 -8.10 -3.45
CA SER A 136 -15.84 -7.27 -2.27
C SER A 136 -14.53 -7.01 -1.56
N PHE A 137 -14.25 -5.75 -1.22
CA PHE A 137 -13.02 -5.32 -0.55
C PHE A 137 -13.31 -4.52 0.71
N ALA A 138 -12.68 -4.86 1.82
CA ALA A 138 -12.83 -4.14 3.09
C ALA A 138 -11.44 -3.78 3.67
N ALA A 139 -11.31 -2.55 4.16
CA ALA A 139 -10.12 -2.10 4.86
C ALA A 139 -10.40 -1.90 6.35
N SER A 140 -9.42 -2.23 7.19
CA SER A 140 -9.47 -2.00 8.63
C SER A 140 -8.09 -1.62 9.17
N HIS A 141 -8.05 -1.12 10.40
CA HIS A 141 -6.81 -0.69 11.05
C HIS A 141 -6.81 -1.01 12.55
N SER A 142 -5.64 -1.11 13.16
CA SER A 142 -5.50 -1.50 14.57
C SER A 142 -4.31 -0.79 15.26
N ALA A 143 -4.47 -0.47 16.54
CA ALA A 143 -3.39 0.08 17.36
C ALA A 143 -2.43 -1.00 17.88
N ASP A 144 -2.96 -2.19 18.17
CA ASP A 144 -2.27 -3.28 18.85
C ASP A 144 -1.99 -4.49 17.93
N GLY A 145 -2.63 -4.54 16.76
CA GLY A 145 -2.54 -5.67 15.84
C GLY A 145 -3.44 -6.83 16.22
N ILE A 146 -4.34 -6.65 17.19
CA ILE A 146 -5.28 -7.65 17.69
C ILE A 146 -6.70 -7.24 17.30
N GLU A 147 -7.15 -6.07 17.75
CA GLU A 147 -8.49 -5.57 17.45
C GLU A 147 -8.46 -4.63 16.25
N PHE A 148 -9.13 -5.01 15.17
CA PHE A 148 -9.19 -4.22 13.93
C PHE A 148 -10.52 -3.46 13.83
N THR A 149 -10.42 -2.13 13.80
CA THR A 149 -11.56 -1.24 13.53
C THR A 149 -11.73 -1.08 12.02
N PRO A 150 -12.93 -1.35 11.45
CA PRO A 150 -13.18 -1.15 10.04
C PRO A 150 -13.21 0.33 9.68
N PHE A 151 -12.85 0.65 8.44
CA PHE A 151 -13.17 1.95 7.86
C PHE A 151 -14.69 2.10 7.77
N SER A 152 -15.22 3.30 8.09
CA SER A 152 -16.67 3.55 8.09
C SER A 152 -17.31 3.51 6.69
N THR A 153 -16.51 3.59 5.62
CA THR A 153 -16.97 3.28 4.25
C THR A 153 -17.54 1.86 4.15
N GLY A 154 -17.09 0.92 5.00
CA GLY A 154 -17.45 -0.48 4.89
C GLY A 154 -16.80 -1.15 3.69
N ALA A 155 -17.39 -2.28 3.26
CA ALA A 155 -16.94 -3.01 2.09
C ALA A 155 -17.35 -2.30 0.79
N ILE A 156 -16.48 -2.32 -0.22
CA ILE A 156 -16.75 -1.80 -1.56
C ILE A 156 -16.67 -2.91 -2.60
N THR A 157 -17.47 -2.79 -3.66
CA THR A 157 -17.44 -3.74 -4.78
C THR A 157 -16.57 -3.19 -5.90
N LEU A 158 -15.58 -3.96 -6.35
CA LEU A 158 -14.71 -3.63 -7.47
C LEU A 158 -14.26 -4.93 -8.15
N LYS A 159 -14.32 -4.99 -9.49
CA LYS A 159 -13.90 -6.19 -10.21
C LYS A 159 -12.39 -6.17 -10.45
N LEU A 160 -11.67 -7.06 -9.80
CA LEU A 160 -10.27 -7.38 -10.12
C LEU A 160 -10.18 -8.82 -10.64
N PRO A 161 -9.22 -9.13 -11.51
CA PRO A 161 -9.06 -10.50 -11.99
C PRO A 161 -8.69 -11.44 -10.84
N ALA A 162 -8.91 -12.74 -11.05
CA ALA A 162 -8.66 -13.76 -10.04
C ALA A 162 -7.17 -13.91 -9.71
N ASP A 163 -6.28 -13.50 -10.60
CA ASP A 163 -4.81 -13.51 -10.46
C ASP A 163 -4.22 -12.12 -10.14
N ALA A 164 -5.04 -11.20 -9.62
CA ALA A 164 -4.60 -9.89 -9.17
C ALA A 164 -3.41 -9.99 -8.19
N LEU A 165 -2.59 -8.95 -8.17
CA LEU A 165 -1.39 -8.89 -7.35
C LEU A 165 -1.72 -8.26 -6.00
N ILE A 166 -1.28 -8.88 -4.91
CA ILE A 166 -1.39 -8.35 -3.57
C ILE A 166 -0.01 -8.06 -3.01
N GLY A 167 0.13 -6.98 -2.24
CA GLY A 167 1.39 -6.74 -1.58
C GLY A 167 1.55 -5.40 -0.88
N MET A 168 2.81 -5.13 -0.58
CA MET A 168 3.29 -3.94 0.10
C MET A 168 3.64 -2.86 -0.92
N VAL A 169 3.21 -1.64 -0.66
CA VAL A 169 3.47 -0.48 -1.51
C VAL A 169 4.18 0.61 -0.72
N LEU A 170 5.12 1.30 -1.38
CA LEU A 170 5.72 2.54 -0.92
C LEU A 170 5.75 3.55 -2.07
N SER A 171 5.28 4.77 -1.83
CA SER A 171 5.34 5.87 -2.79
C SER A 171 5.45 7.20 -2.06
N GLN A 172 5.56 8.27 -2.83
CA GLN A 172 5.58 9.65 -2.41
C GLN A 172 4.84 10.50 -3.46
N GLU A 173 4.14 11.53 -3.02
CA GLU A 173 3.46 12.50 -3.88
C GLU A 173 4.19 13.85 -3.76
N ASN A 174 4.26 14.61 -4.86
CA ASN A 174 4.89 15.95 -4.93
C ASN A 174 6.39 15.95 -4.56
N ALA A 175 7.14 14.93 -4.99
CA ALA A 175 8.56 14.85 -4.72
C ALA A 175 9.40 15.69 -5.68
N ALA A 176 10.37 16.42 -5.13
CA ALA A 176 11.45 16.99 -5.92
C ALA A 176 12.42 15.89 -6.40
N SER A 177 13.14 16.15 -7.49
CA SER A 177 14.14 15.25 -8.03
C SER A 177 15.16 14.83 -6.97
N GLY A 178 15.41 13.53 -6.84
CA GLY A 178 16.38 12.96 -5.92
C GLY A 178 15.83 12.61 -4.54
N ASN A 179 14.55 12.91 -4.23
CA ASN A 179 13.96 12.49 -2.96
C ASN A 179 13.75 10.97 -2.92
N VAL A 180 14.13 10.33 -1.82
CA VAL A 180 13.93 8.90 -1.58
C VAL A 180 13.30 8.69 -0.21
N VAL A 181 12.09 8.11 -0.21
CA VAL A 181 11.40 7.68 1.02
C VAL A 181 11.70 6.21 1.30
N GLN A 182 11.65 5.83 2.58
CA GLN A 182 11.91 4.46 3.02
C GLN A 182 10.93 4.01 4.09
N ALA A 183 10.54 2.74 4.08
CA ALA A 183 9.71 2.13 5.12
C ALA A 183 10.22 0.72 5.46
N ALA A 184 10.13 0.36 6.74
CA ALA A 184 10.40 -0.99 7.24
C ALA A 184 9.07 -1.59 7.70
N LEU A 185 8.42 -2.35 6.83
CA LEU A 185 7.10 -2.94 7.07
C LEU A 185 7.27 -4.30 7.75
N ASP A 186 6.57 -4.54 8.84
CA ASP A 186 6.65 -5.79 9.59
C ASP A 186 5.27 -6.34 9.95
N GLY A 187 5.21 -7.47 10.66
CA GLY A 187 3.93 -8.11 11.00
C GLY A 187 3.16 -8.59 9.77
N ILE A 188 3.86 -8.83 8.67
CA ILE A 188 3.25 -9.20 7.38
C ILE A 188 2.66 -10.60 7.50
N ALA A 189 1.35 -10.71 7.36
CA ALA A 189 0.64 -11.97 7.31
C ALA A 189 -0.38 -11.93 6.19
N ILE A 190 -0.40 -13.00 5.38
CA ILE A 190 -1.37 -13.20 4.30
C ILE A 190 -2.02 -14.57 4.47
N GLU A 191 -3.34 -14.59 4.39
CA GLU A 191 -4.18 -15.77 4.52
C GLU A 191 -5.16 -15.81 3.34
N PRO A 192 -5.57 -17.00 2.87
CA PRO A 192 -6.74 -17.14 2.00
C PRO A 192 -8.02 -16.62 2.68
#